data_AF-A0A1J3IWQ5-F1
#
_entry.id   AF-A0A1J3IWQ5-F1
#
_cell.length_a   1.000
_cell.length_b   1.000
_cell.length_c   1.000
_cell.angle_alpha   90.00
_cell.angle_beta   90.00
_cell.angle_gamma   90.00
#
_symmetry.space_group_name_H-M   'P 1'
#
loop_
_entity.id
_entity.type
_entity.pdbx_description
1 polymer ?
#
loop_
_entity_poly.entity_id
_entity_poly.type
_entity_poly.pdbx_seq_one_letter_code
_entity_poly.pdbx_strand_id
1 'polypeptide(L)'
;PMWNEDLMFVAAEPFEEPLILSVEDRVAPNKDEVLGRCAIPLQYLDRRFDHKPVNSRWYNLEKHIMVDGEKKETKFASRIHMRICLEGGYHVLDESTHYSSDLRPTAKQLWKPNIGVLELGILSATGLMPMKTKDGRGTTDAYCVAKYGQKWIRTRTIIDSFTPRWNEQYTWEVFDPCTVVTVGVFDNCHLHGGENKNGGAKDSRVGKVRIRLSTLETDRVYTH
;
A
#
# COMPACT_ATOMS: atom_id res chain seq x y z
N PRO A 1 -5.07 22.80 30.18
CA PRO A 1 -4.01 22.94 29.15
C PRO A 1 -4.67 23.12 27.77
N MET A 2 -3.96 23.69 26.80
CA MET A 2 -4.37 23.73 25.39
C MET A 2 -3.16 23.32 24.53
N TRP A 3 -3.36 22.35 23.64
CA TRP A 3 -2.30 21.91 22.70
C TRP A 3 -2.46 22.56 21.32
N ASN A 4 -3.68 22.54 20.76
CA ASN A 4 -3.95 23.05 19.41
C ASN A 4 -3.03 22.45 18.33
N GLU A 5 -2.78 21.16 18.44
CA GLU A 5 -1.96 20.39 17.49
C GLU A 5 -2.85 19.50 16.63
N ASP A 6 -2.47 19.37 15.35
CA ASP A 6 -3.08 18.43 14.42
C ASP A 6 -2.16 17.23 14.25
N LEU A 7 -2.71 16.03 14.49
CA LEU A 7 -2.02 14.76 14.34
C LEU A 7 -2.71 13.93 13.24
N MET A 8 -1.92 13.24 12.43
CA MET A 8 -2.41 12.37 11.36
C MET A 8 -1.86 10.96 11.55
N PHE A 9 -2.76 9.98 11.45
CA PHE A 9 -2.45 8.56 11.59
C PHE A 9 -2.96 7.80 10.37
N VAL A 10 -2.26 6.73 10.00
CA VAL A 10 -2.73 5.77 9.00
C VAL A 10 -3.47 4.66 9.72
N ALA A 11 -4.71 4.40 9.30
CA ALA A 11 -5.52 3.30 9.80
C ALA A 11 -6.00 2.45 8.62
N ALA A 12 -6.00 1.12 8.80
CA ALA A 12 -6.47 0.18 7.79
C ALA A 12 -7.91 -0.26 8.08
N GLU A 13 -8.73 -0.35 7.04
CA GLU A 13 -10.04 -1.00 7.13
C GLU A 13 -9.84 -2.52 7.40
N PRO A 14 -10.71 -3.16 8.21
CA PRO A 14 -12.04 -2.70 8.62
C PRO A 14 -12.10 -1.92 9.94
N PHE A 15 -10.99 -1.30 10.38
CA PHE A 15 -10.93 -0.47 11.59
C PHE A 15 -11.24 -1.23 12.90
N GLU A 16 -10.68 -2.43 13.02
CA GLU A 16 -10.88 -3.30 14.19
C GLU A 16 -10.28 -2.71 15.47
N GLU A 17 -9.18 -1.95 15.33
CA GLU A 17 -8.50 -1.32 16.45
C GLU A 17 -9.02 0.11 16.68
N PRO A 18 -9.35 0.47 17.93
CA PRO A 18 -9.74 1.84 18.28
C PRO A 18 -8.51 2.77 18.33
N LEU A 19 -8.73 4.06 18.15
CA LEU A 19 -7.74 5.06 18.53
C LEU A 19 -7.67 5.12 20.06
N ILE A 20 -6.52 4.76 20.62
CA ILE A 20 -6.23 4.90 22.05
C ILE A 20 -5.49 6.21 22.28
N LEU A 21 -6.04 7.05 23.16
CA LEU A 21 -5.41 8.29 23.58
C LEU A 21 -5.20 8.27 25.09
N SER A 22 -3.98 8.55 25.53
CA SER A 22 -3.63 8.77 26.94
C SER A 22 -3.22 10.22 27.17
N VAL A 23 -3.68 10.79 28.29
CA VAL A 23 -3.13 12.04 28.83
C VAL A 23 -2.22 11.68 29.98
N GLU A 24 -0.98 12.12 29.90
CA GLU A 24 0.09 11.75 30.82
C GLU A 24 0.76 13.01 31.38
N ASP A 25 1.14 12.96 32.66
CA ASP A 25 1.88 14.00 33.36
C ASP A 25 3.33 13.55 33.56
N ARG A 26 4.28 14.36 33.07
CA ARG A 26 5.71 14.07 33.23
C ARG A 26 6.17 14.58 34.59
N VAL A 27 6.16 13.70 35.57
CA VAL A 27 6.52 14.04 36.96
C VAL A 27 8.03 14.04 37.22
N ALA A 28 8.81 13.27 36.45
CA ALA A 28 10.28 13.26 36.51
C ALA A 28 10.87 12.74 35.18
N PRO A 29 12.19 12.86 34.94
CA PRO A 29 12.83 12.22 33.78
C PRO A 29 12.53 10.71 33.74
N ASN A 30 12.01 10.23 32.61
CA ASN A 30 11.59 8.84 32.40
C ASN A 30 10.49 8.34 33.35
N LYS A 31 9.70 9.25 33.96
CA LYS A 31 8.57 8.91 34.80
C LYS A 31 7.36 9.74 34.41
N ASP A 32 6.44 9.10 33.70
CA ASP A 32 5.16 9.67 33.30
C ASP A 32 4.03 8.99 34.08
N GLU A 33 3.08 9.79 34.61
CA GLU A 33 1.86 9.30 35.25
C GLU A 33 0.68 9.42 34.29
N VAL A 34 -0.08 8.35 34.10
CA VAL A 34 -1.31 8.39 33.29
C VAL A 34 -2.44 9.07 34.08
N LEU A 35 -2.85 10.26 33.61
CA LEU A 35 -3.97 11.01 34.16
C LEU A 35 -5.32 10.43 33.71
N GLY A 36 -5.39 9.88 32.50
CA GLY A 36 -6.58 9.19 31.98
C GLY A 36 -6.42 8.73 30.54
N ARG A 37 -7.32 7.86 30.08
CA ARG A 37 -7.33 7.27 28.74
C ARG A 37 -8.72 7.28 28.12
N CYS A 38 -8.81 7.34 26.80
CA CYS A 38 -10.03 7.03 26.07
C CYS A 38 -9.74 6.13 24.87
N ALA A 39 -10.71 5.28 24.53
CA ALA A 39 -10.68 4.44 23.35
C ALA A 39 -11.80 4.88 22.41
N ILE A 40 -11.45 5.22 21.18
CA ILE A 40 -12.38 5.80 20.20
C ILE A 40 -12.50 4.82 19.03
N PRO A 41 -13.64 4.11 18.90
CA PRO A 41 -13.85 3.21 17.78
C PRO A 41 -13.89 4.00 16.48
N LEU A 42 -12.96 3.67 15.58
CA LEU A 42 -12.77 4.41 14.33
C LEU A 42 -13.96 4.26 13.36
N GLN A 43 -14.68 3.13 13.44
CA GLN A 43 -15.86 2.84 12.59
C GLN A 43 -17.02 3.82 12.76
N TYR A 44 -17.09 4.56 13.87
CA TYR A 44 -18.15 5.54 14.14
C TYR A 44 -17.72 6.98 13.91
N LEU A 45 -16.49 7.20 13.43
CA LEU A 45 -16.00 8.54 13.14
C LEU A 45 -16.59 9.05 11.82
N ASP A 46 -16.92 10.34 11.82
CA ASP A 46 -17.32 11.03 10.61
C ASP A 46 -16.18 10.96 9.58
N ARG A 47 -16.49 10.56 8.35
CA ARG A 47 -15.56 10.64 7.23
C ARG A 47 -15.77 11.95 6.51
N ARG A 48 -14.73 12.77 6.40
CA ARG A 48 -14.78 14.00 5.61
C ARG A 48 -14.35 13.75 4.17
N PHE A 49 -15.04 14.42 3.25
CA PHE A 49 -14.76 14.39 1.82
C PHE A 49 -14.36 15.76 1.27
N ASP A 50 -14.42 16.79 2.10
CA ASP A 50 -14.05 18.16 1.79
C ASP A 50 -13.14 18.74 2.89
N HIS A 51 -12.70 19.99 2.71
CA HIS A 51 -11.86 20.69 3.68
C HIS A 51 -12.65 21.37 4.80
N LYS A 52 -13.93 21.04 4.99
CA LYS A 52 -14.74 21.71 6.01
C LYS A 52 -14.29 21.29 7.41
N PRO A 53 -14.34 22.22 8.38
CA PRO A 53 -14.08 21.89 9.76
C PRO A 53 -15.02 20.79 10.27
N VAL A 54 -14.45 19.81 10.96
CA VAL A 54 -15.23 18.77 11.64
C VAL A 54 -15.65 19.27 13.01
N ASN A 55 -16.84 18.87 13.45
CA ASN A 55 -17.36 19.23 14.75
C ASN A 55 -16.42 18.75 15.86
N SER A 56 -16.09 19.65 16.79
CA SER A 56 -15.35 19.28 18.00
C SER A 56 -16.28 18.69 19.05
N ARG A 57 -15.78 17.73 19.82
CA ARG A 57 -16.53 17.06 20.88
C ARG A 57 -15.65 16.88 22.11
N TRP A 58 -16.29 16.82 23.27
CA TRP A 58 -15.64 16.48 24.53
C TRP A 58 -15.73 14.97 24.78
N TYR A 59 -14.58 14.33 24.96
CA TYR A 59 -14.44 12.90 25.24
C TYR A 59 -14.10 12.71 26.71
N ASN A 60 -14.70 11.70 27.34
CA ASN A 60 -14.39 11.35 28.72
C ASN A 60 -13.07 10.57 28.77
N LEU A 61 -12.23 10.88 29.75
CA LEU A 61 -11.03 10.15 30.07
C LEU A 61 -11.30 9.27 31.29
N GLU A 62 -10.90 8.02 31.21
CA GLU A 62 -11.05 7.01 32.24
C GLU A 62 -9.69 6.68 32.85
N LYS A 63 -9.63 6.54 34.18
CA LYS A 63 -8.45 6.00 34.88
C LYS A 63 -8.71 4.52 35.16
N HIS A 64 -7.85 3.66 34.62
CA HIS A 64 -7.87 2.24 34.96
C HIS A 64 -7.14 2.04 36.28
N ILE A 65 -7.84 1.53 37.29
CA ILE A 65 -7.25 1.16 38.58
C ILE A 65 -6.95 -0.34 38.53
N MET A 66 -5.67 -0.69 38.70
CA MET A 66 -5.25 -2.08 38.92
C MET A 66 -5.27 -2.35 40.42
N VAL A 67 -5.90 -3.45 40.83
CA VAL A 67 -5.86 -3.97 42.21
C VAL A 67 -5.43 -5.42 42.09
N ASP A 68 -4.35 -5.80 42.78
CA ASP A 68 -3.75 -7.15 42.73
C ASP A 68 -3.43 -7.68 41.33
N GLY A 69 -3.00 -6.80 40.41
CA GLY A 69 -2.61 -7.19 39.06
C GLY A 69 -3.78 -7.39 38.08
N GLU A 70 -5.03 -7.30 38.54
CA GLU A 70 -6.23 -7.37 37.70
C GLU A 70 -6.85 -5.97 37.49
N LYS A 71 -7.31 -5.68 36.26
CA LYS A 71 -8.07 -4.45 35.94
C LYS A 71 -9.48 -4.59 36.56
N LYS A 72 -9.74 -3.87 37.66
CA LYS A 72 -11.00 -4.00 38.41
C LYS A 72 -12.03 -2.90 38.11
N GLU A 73 -11.61 -1.66 37.91
CA GLU A 73 -12.55 -0.53 37.73
C GLU A 73 -12.04 0.53 36.74
N THR A 74 -12.93 0.99 35.87
CA THR A 74 -12.81 2.22 35.11
C THR A 74 -13.57 3.33 35.83
N LYS A 75 -12.87 4.38 36.26
CA LYS A 75 -13.49 5.58 36.84
C LYS A 75 -13.31 6.76 35.90
N PHE A 76 -14.36 7.56 35.76
CA PHE A 76 -14.25 8.87 35.13
C PHE A 76 -13.15 9.67 35.84
N ALA A 77 -12.21 10.20 35.06
CA ALA A 77 -11.11 11.03 35.55
C ALA A 77 -11.32 12.48 35.16
N SER A 78 -11.49 12.75 33.86
CA SER A 78 -11.60 14.10 33.32
C SER A 78 -12.17 14.07 31.89
N ARG A 79 -12.06 15.19 31.15
CA ARG A 79 -12.48 15.27 29.74
C ARG A 79 -11.41 15.94 28.89
N ILE A 80 -11.34 15.55 27.63
CA ILE A 80 -10.49 16.16 26.60
C ILE A 80 -11.35 16.63 25.42
N HIS A 81 -11.05 17.81 24.87
CA HIS A 81 -11.78 18.39 23.73
C HIS A 81 -11.00 18.18 22.44
N MET A 82 -11.58 17.50 21.46
CA MET A 82 -10.89 17.10 20.23
C MET A 82 -11.79 17.21 19.00
N ARG A 83 -11.17 17.32 17.83
CA ARG A 83 -11.80 17.09 16.52
C ARG A 83 -11.17 15.83 15.94
N ILE A 84 -12.00 14.84 15.60
CA ILE A 84 -11.53 13.57 15.06
C ILE A 84 -12.41 13.20 13.87
N CYS A 85 -11.77 12.87 12.75
CA CYS A 85 -12.44 12.37 11.56
C CYS A 85 -11.54 11.42 10.78
N LEU A 86 -12.16 10.59 9.93
CA LEU A 86 -11.46 9.87 8.89
C LEU A 86 -11.29 10.80 7.68
N GLU A 87 -10.05 10.95 7.20
CA GLU A 87 -9.75 11.76 6.02
C GLU A 87 -9.95 10.95 4.75
N GLY A 88 -11.05 11.19 4.03
CA GLY A 88 -11.35 10.50 2.78
C GLY A 88 -10.53 10.98 1.60
N GLY A 89 -10.06 12.24 1.62
CA GLY A 89 -9.27 12.86 0.55
C GLY A 89 -7.79 12.46 0.57
N TYR A 90 -7.32 11.82 1.64
CA TYR A 90 -5.94 11.37 1.74
C TYR A 90 -5.72 10.08 0.95
N HIS A 91 -4.54 9.97 0.35
CA HIS A 91 -4.10 8.76 -0.33
C HIS A 91 -2.95 8.13 0.47
N VAL A 92 -3.15 6.90 0.92
CA VAL A 92 -2.12 6.12 1.60
C VAL A 92 -1.29 5.41 0.53
N LEU A 93 -0.08 5.91 0.29
CA LEU A 93 0.85 5.35 -0.68
C LEU A 93 1.46 4.04 -0.18
N ASP A 94 1.32 2.97 -0.95
CA ASP A 94 2.06 1.70 -0.80
C ASP A 94 3.42 1.72 -1.53
N GLU A 95 3.64 2.74 -2.38
CA GLU A 95 4.82 2.92 -3.21
C GLU A 95 5.49 4.28 -2.96
N SER A 96 6.76 4.42 -3.33
CA SER A 96 7.39 5.74 -3.39
C SER A 96 6.62 6.62 -4.38
N THR A 97 6.38 7.88 -4.00
CA THR A 97 5.72 8.93 -4.81
C THR A 97 6.25 8.99 -6.24
N HIS A 98 7.55 8.78 -6.45
CA HIS A 98 8.19 8.82 -7.76
C HIS A 98 7.78 7.69 -8.72
N TYR A 99 7.25 6.59 -8.18
CA TYR A 99 6.89 5.38 -8.92
C TYR A 99 5.43 4.98 -8.73
N SER A 100 4.61 5.87 -8.17
CA SER A 100 3.23 5.52 -7.83
C SER A 100 2.42 5.23 -9.08
N SER A 101 1.64 4.17 -9.01
CA SER A 101 0.72 3.76 -10.06
C SER A 101 -0.75 4.04 -9.73
N ASP A 102 -1.04 4.49 -8.50
CA ASP A 102 -2.33 5.03 -8.07
C ASP A 102 -2.09 6.33 -7.28
N LEU A 103 -2.95 7.32 -7.51
CA LEU A 103 -2.89 8.63 -6.84
C LEU A 103 -4.29 9.03 -6.35
N ARG A 104 -5.26 8.14 -6.45
CA ARG A 104 -6.64 8.43 -6.12
C ARG A 104 -6.84 8.43 -4.61
N PRO A 105 -7.68 9.31 -4.08
CA PRO A 105 -7.97 9.38 -2.65
C PRO A 105 -8.59 8.07 -2.14
N THR A 106 -8.51 7.85 -0.83
CA THR A 106 -9.10 6.67 -0.16
C THR A 106 -10.62 6.58 -0.41
N ALA A 107 -11.31 7.72 -0.41
CA ALA A 107 -12.74 7.78 -0.69
C ALA A 107 -13.02 7.69 -2.20
N LYS A 108 -13.71 6.62 -2.62
CA LYS A 108 -14.16 6.41 -4.00
C LYS A 108 -15.06 7.53 -4.54
N GLN A 109 -15.81 8.18 -3.67
CA GLN A 109 -16.68 9.32 -4.01
C GLN A 109 -15.89 10.52 -4.55
N LEU A 110 -14.60 10.61 -4.24
CA LEU A 110 -13.70 11.67 -4.69
C LEU A 110 -12.92 11.26 -5.95
N TRP A 111 -13.14 10.06 -6.48
CA TRP A 111 -12.45 9.61 -7.68
C TRP A 111 -12.92 10.40 -8.89
N LYS A 112 -11.96 10.93 -9.62
CA LYS A 112 -12.19 11.56 -10.92
C LYS A 112 -12.43 10.48 -11.97
N PRO A 113 -13.18 10.79 -13.06
CA PRO A 113 -13.26 9.90 -14.20
C PRO A 113 -11.87 9.61 -14.78
N ASN A 114 -11.75 8.52 -15.54
CA ASN A 114 -10.53 8.26 -16.29
C ASN A 114 -10.26 9.39 -17.30
N ILE A 115 -8.99 9.63 -17.58
CA ILE A 115 -8.49 10.64 -18.53
C ILE A 115 -7.99 10.00 -19.84
N GLY A 116 -8.07 8.68 -19.94
CA GLY A 116 -7.58 7.93 -21.09
C GLY A 116 -7.40 6.46 -20.77
N VAL A 117 -6.84 5.75 -21.75
CA VAL A 117 -6.58 4.32 -21.68
C VAL A 117 -5.13 4.06 -22.06
N LEU A 118 -4.43 3.27 -21.23
CA LEU A 118 -3.11 2.77 -21.54
C LEU A 118 -3.23 1.35 -22.09
N GLU A 119 -2.65 1.13 -23.26
CA GLU A 119 -2.49 -0.19 -23.87
C GLU A 119 -1.01 -0.61 -23.79
N LEU A 120 -0.75 -1.77 -23.18
CA LEU A 120 0.59 -2.34 -23.03
C LEU A 120 0.68 -3.67 -23.75
N GLY A 121 1.49 -3.72 -24.80
CA GLY A 121 1.93 -4.96 -25.43
C GLY A 121 3.21 -5.50 -24.78
N ILE A 122 3.14 -6.70 -24.19
CA ILE A 122 4.30 -7.46 -23.72
C ILE A 122 4.61 -8.51 -24.79
N LEU A 123 5.48 -8.14 -25.73
CA LEU A 123 5.74 -8.94 -26.94
C LEU A 123 6.80 -10.03 -26.68
N SER A 124 8.03 -9.61 -26.37
CA SER A 124 9.16 -10.53 -26.19
C SER A 124 10.27 -9.90 -25.37
N ALA A 125 11.19 -10.73 -24.89
CA ALA A 125 12.50 -10.31 -24.40
C ALA A 125 13.60 -11.06 -25.16
N THR A 126 14.80 -10.49 -25.21
CA THR A 126 15.95 -11.09 -25.88
C THR A 126 17.21 -10.94 -25.03
N GLY A 127 18.11 -11.92 -25.10
CA GLY A 127 19.39 -11.85 -24.38
C GLY A 127 19.25 -12.02 -22.86
N LEU A 128 18.27 -12.81 -22.41
CA LEU A 128 18.18 -13.14 -20.99
C LEU A 128 19.38 -14.01 -20.58
N MET A 129 19.92 -13.75 -19.39
CA MET A 129 21.01 -14.55 -18.82
C MET A 129 20.47 -15.84 -18.20
N PRO A 130 21.27 -16.92 -18.13
CA PRO A 130 20.92 -18.10 -17.36
C PRO A 130 20.65 -17.76 -15.89
N MET A 131 19.42 -18.02 -15.44
CA MET A 131 18.98 -17.74 -14.06
C MET A 131 19.14 -18.95 -13.14
N LYS A 132 19.17 -20.16 -13.71
CA LYS A 132 19.36 -21.41 -12.99
C LYS A 132 20.06 -22.45 -13.86
N THR A 133 20.54 -23.53 -13.24
CA THR A 133 21.16 -24.66 -13.93
C THR A 133 20.26 -25.89 -13.83
N LYS A 134 20.04 -26.56 -14.95
CA LYS A 134 19.29 -27.81 -15.07
C LYS A 134 20.09 -28.77 -15.95
N ASP A 135 20.35 -29.97 -15.45
CA ASP A 135 21.12 -31.01 -16.17
C ASP A 135 22.48 -30.51 -16.70
N GLY A 136 23.17 -29.66 -15.92
CA GLY A 136 24.45 -29.05 -16.30
C GLY A 136 24.35 -27.92 -17.33
N ARG A 137 23.14 -27.58 -17.79
CA ARG A 137 22.86 -26.49 -18.73
C ARG A 137 22.19 -25.32 -18.02
N GLY A 138 22.60 -24.09 -18.33
CA GLY A 138 21.89 -22.89 -17.89
C GLY A 138 20.52 -22.75 -18.56
N THR A 139 19.48 -22.45 -17.80
CA THR A 139 18.09 -22.30 -18.28
C THR A 139 17.41 -21.08 -17.67
N THR A 140 16.32 -20.63 -18.28
CA THR A 140 15.45 -19.56 -17.77
C THR A 140 14.02 -19.81 -18.21
N ASP A 141 13.11 -19.79 -17.24
CA ASP A 141 11.67 -19.94 -17.42
C ASP A 141 11.01 -18.59 -17.20
N ALA A 142 11.01 -17.75 -18.23
CA ALA A 142 10.69 -16.34 -18.10
C ALA A 142 9.18 -16.07 -18.13
N TYR A 143 8.73 -15.17 -17.26
CA TYR A 143 7.43 -14.52 -17.35
C TYR A 143 7.54 -13.05 -16.97
N CYS A 144 6.56 -12.25 -17.40
CA CYS A 144 6.48 -10.83 -17.09
C CYS A 144 5.37 -10.58 -16.08
N VAL A 145 5.58 -9.56 -15.25
CA VAL A 145 4.59 -9.00 -14.35
C VAL A 145 4.48 -7.51 -14.62
N ALA A 146 3.28 -7.01 -14.82
CA ALA A 146 3.04 -5.56 -14.87
C ALA A 146 2.11 -5.14 -13.73
N LYS A 147 2.44 -4.02 -13.09
CA LYS A 147 1.64 -3.41 -12.02
C LYS A 147 1.09 -2.06 -12.47
N TYR A 148 -0.21 -1.88 -12.26
CA TYR A 148 -0.92 -0.61 -12.36
C TYR A 148 -1.89 -0.48 -11.18
N GLY A 149 -1.63 0.45 -10.27
CA GLY A 149 -2.35 0.60 -9.02
C GLY A 149 -2.37 -0.72 -8.23
N GLN A 150 -3.55 -1.12 -7.77
CA GLN A 150 -3.72 -2.41 -7.08
C GLN A 150 -3.83 -3.62 -8.02
N LYS A 151 -3.83 -3.42 -9.34
CA LYS A 151 -3.93 -4.50 -10.32
C LYS A 151 -2.55 -4.99 -10.74
N TRP A 152 -2.38 -6.31 -10.65
CA TRP A 152 -1.20 -7.02 -11.12
C TRP A 152 -1.62 -7.96 -12.25
N ILE A 153 -0.87 -7.93 -13.34
CA ILE A 153 -1.00 -8.93 -14.42
C ILE A 153 0.27 -9.76 -14.46
N ARG A 154 0.12 -11.01 -14.90
CA ARG A 154 1.23 -11.96 -15.06
C ARG A 154 1.04 -12.69 -16.39
N THR A 155 2.07 -12.67 -17.23
CA THR A 155 2.04 -13.40 -18.50
C THR A 155 2.20 -14.91 -18.29
N ARG A 156 1.98 -15.69 -19.36
CA ARG A 156 2.39 -17.09 -19.34
C ARG A 156 3.91 -17.23 -19.14
N THR A 157 4.34 -18.36 -18.59
CA THR A 157 5.77 -18.69 -18.49
C THR A 157 6.24 -19.35 -19.77
N ILE A 158 7.34 -18.85 -20.34
CA ILE A 158 8.05 -19.49 -21.45
C ILE A 158 9.24 -20.24 -20.87
N ILE A 159 9.27 -21.56 -21.05
CA ILE A 159 10.24 -22.47 -20.43
C ILE A 159 11.52 -22.53 -21.28
N ASP A 160 12.67 -22.64 -20.62
CA ASP A 160 13.99 -22.84 -21.22
C ASP A 160 14.27 -21.94 -22.44
N SER A 161 14.08 -20.63 -22.29
CA SER A 161 14.29 -19.66 -23.36
C SER A 161 14.95 -18.37 -22.90
N PHE A 162 16.03 -18.00 -23.60
CA PHE A 162 16.68 -16.69 -23.47
C PHE A 162 16.10 -15.62 -24.41
N THR A 163 15.11 -15.99 -25.22
CA THR A 163 14.41 -15.10 -26.16
C THR A 163 12.89 -15.32 -26.12
N PRO A 164 12.26 -15.24 -24.93
CA PRO A 164 10.85 -15.57 -24.77
C PRO A 164 9.93 -14.64 -25.58
N ARG A 165 8.86 -15.20 -26.15
CA ARG A 165 7.81 -14.48 -26.86
C ARG A 165 6.45 -14.73 -26.19
N TRP A 166 5.92 -13.69 -25.54
CA TRP A 166 4.61 -13.72 -24.88
C TRP A 166 3.50 -13.30 -25.84
N ASN A 167 3.68 -12.18 -26.55
CA ASN A 167 2.66 -11.57 -27.42
C ASN A 167 1.32 -11.38 -26.69
N GLU A 168 1.37 -10.83 -25.49
CA GLU A 168 0.20 -10.56 -24.67
C GLU A 168 -0.06 -9.06 -24.57
N GLN A 169 -1.33 -8.67 -24.51
CA GLN A 169 -1.75 -7.28 -24.48
C GLN A 169 -2.68 -7.02 -23.31
N TYR A 170 -2.46 -5.89 -22.64
CA TYR A 170 -3.17 -5.49 -21.44
C TYR A 170 -3.61 -4.04 -21.53
N THR A 171 -4.69 -3.70 -20.84
CA THR A 171 -5.28 -2.37 -20.88
C THR A 171 -5.66 -1.87 -19.48
N TRP A 172 -5.36 -0.61 -19.20
CA TRP A 172 -5.75 0.06 -17.95
C TRP A 172 -6.36 1.43 -18.20
N GLU A 173 -7.35 1.79 -17.38
CA GLU A 173 -7.87 3.15 -17.29
C GLU A 173 -6.86 4.04 -16.58
N VAL A 174 -6.53 5.16 -17.21
CA VAL A 174 -5.60 6.17 -16.67
C VAL A 174 -6.37 7.22 -15.91
N PHE A 175 -5.95 7.54 -14.70
CA PHE A 175 -6.61 8.55 -13.85
C PHE A 175 -5.72 9.77 -13.57
N ASP A 176 -4.40 9.64 -13.74
CA ASP A 176 -3.44 10.71 -13.52
C ASP A 176 -2.26 10.57 -14.50
N PRO A 177 -1.80 11.66 -15.15
CA PRO A 177 -0.63 11.60 -16.05
C PRO A 177 0.68 11.23 -15.33
N CYS A 178 0.78 11.47 -14.02
CA CYS A 178 1.97 11.17 -13.23
C CYS A 178 2.10 9.69 -12.88
N THR A 179 1.11 8.86 -13.23
CA THR A 179 1.14 7.42 -13.05
C THR A 179 2.41 6.80 -13.68
N VAL A 180 3.01 5.86 -12.95
CA VAL A 180 4.16 5.08 -13.42
C VAL A 180 3.80 3.62 -13.51
N VAL A 181 3.85 3.05 -14.71
CA VAL A 181 3.67 1.61 -14.91
C VAL A 181 4.99 0.89 -14.73
N THR A 182 4.97 -0.18 -13.95
CA THR A 182 6.14 -1.02 -13.70
C THR A 182 5.96 -2.37 -14.40
N VAL A 183 6.94 -2.76 -15.22
CA VAL A 183 6.99 -4.09 -15.84
C VAL A 183 8.27 -4.78 -15.40
N GLY A 184 8.17 -5.98 -14.84
CA GLY A 184 9.30 -6.80 -14.40
C GLY A 184 9.32 -8.15 -15.11
N VAL A 185 10.51 -8.65 -15.39
CA VAL A 185 10.75 -10.00 -15.93
C VAL A 185 11.29 -10.87 -14.80
N PHE A 186 10.75 -12.08 -14.67
CA PHE A 186 11.07 -13.02 -13.61
C PHE A 186 11.33 -14.41 -14.18
N ASP A 187 12.23 -15.15 -13.54
CA ASP A 187 12.41 -16.59 -13.73
C ASP A 187 11.50 -17.34 -12.77
N ASN A 188 10.70 -18.27 -13.30
CA ASN A 188 9.83 -19.15 -12.54
C ASN A 188 10.63 -20.31 -11.96
N CYS A 189 10.81 -20.33 -10.64
CA CYS A 189 11.60 -21.35 -9.97
C CYS A 189 10.77 -22.58 -9.55
N HIS A 190 9.47 -22.59 -9.80
CA HIS A 190 8.55 -23.62 -9.30
C HIS A 190 8.25 -24.75 -10.29
N LEU A 191 8.58 -24.59 -11.57
CA LEU A 191 8.23 -25.56 -12.62
C LEU A 191 9.05 -26.86 -12.55
N HIS A 192 10.15 -26.85 -11.81
CA HIS A 192 11.10 -27.94 -11.75
C HIS A 192 11.16 -28.47 -10.32
N GLY A 193 10.56 -29.64 -10.07
CA GLY A 193 10.41 -30.27 -8.74
C GLY A 193 11.69 -30.79 -8.09
N GLY A 194 12.83 -30.11 -8.24
CA GLY A 194 14.15 -30.54 -7.77
C GLY A 194 14.81 -29.56 -6.80
N GLU A 195 15.06 -30.05 -5.58
CA GLU A 195 16.14 -29.61 -4.67
C GLU A 195 16.06 -28.25 -3.95
N ASN A 196 14.89 -27.88 -3.43
CA ASN A 196 14.88 -27.12 -2.17
C ASN A 196 13.67 -27.51 -1.30
N LYS A 197 13.76 -28.68 -0.68
CA LYS A 197 12.75 -29.20 0.26
C LYS A 197 12.68 -28.42 1.59
N ASN A 198 13.55 -27.43 1.83
CA ASN A 198 13.63 -26.69 3.10
C ASN A 198 13.49 -25.16 2.98
N GLY A 199 13.01 -24.64 1.85
CA GLY A 199 12.68 -23.22 1.73
C GLY A 199 12.11 -22.95 0.34
N GLY A 200 10.82 -22.60 0.26
CA GLY A 200 10.10 -22.48 -1.00
C GLY A 200 10.89 -21.71 -2.05
N ALA A 201 11.15 -22.35 -3.20
CA ALA A 201 11.89 -21.74 -4.30
C ALA A 201 11.20 -20.42 -4.68
N LYS A 202 11.91 -19.30 -4.55
CA LYS A 202 11.34 -17.98 -4.85
C LYS A 202 11.70 -17.60 -6.28
N ASP A 203 10.71 -17.07 -7.01
CA ASP A 203 10.94 -16.54 -8.35
C ASP A 203 11.99 -15.42 -8.33
N SER A 204 12.94 -15.50 -9.26
CA SER A 204 14.09 -14.59 -9.32
C SER A 204 13.84 -13.47 -10.33
N ARG A 205 14.07 -12.22 -9.93
CA ARG A 205 13.90 -11.07 -10.84
C ARG A 205 15.07 -10.99 -11.82
N VAL A 206 14.77 -11.06 -13.11
CA VAL A 206 15.74 -10.86 -14.20
C VAL A 206 15.96 -9.38 -14.45
N GLY A 207 14.87 -8.60 -14.54
CA GLY A 207 14.94 -7.19 -14.88
C GLY A 207 13.64 -6.45 -14.59
N LYS A 208 13.68 -5.11 -14.67
CA LYS A 208 12.52 -4.25 -14.45
C LYS A 208 12.65 -2.93 -15.20
N VAL A 209 11.56 -2.49 -15.82
CA VAL A 209 11.40 -1.17 -16.43
C VAL A 209 10.26 -0.41 -15.74
N ARG A 210 10.37 0.91 -15.71
CA ARG A 210 9.33 1.82 -15.24
C ARG A 210 9.08 2.88 -16.29
N ILE A 211 7.81 3.10 -16.62
CA ILE A 211 7.39 4.03 -17.66
C ILE A 211 6.45 5.03 -17.01
N ARG A 212 6.84 6.31 -16.97
CA ARG A 212 5.97 7.38 -16.49
C ARG A 212 5.06 7.82 -17.64
N LEU A 213 3.75 7.82 -17.44
CA LEU A 213 2.81 8.11 -18.52
C LEU A 213 2.94 9.53 -19.04
N SER A 214 3.35 10.49 -18.21
CA SER A 214 3.63 11.87 -18.64
C SER A 214 4.79 12.00 -19.64
N THR A 215 5.57 10.96 -19.90
CA THR A 215 6.61 10.96 -20.95
C THR A 215 6.10 10.39 -22.27
N LEU A 216 4.84 9.98 -22.33
CA LEU A 216 4.20 9.43 -23.52
C LEU A 216 3.24 10.46 -24.12
N GLU A 217 3.11 10.43 -25.44
CA GLU A 217 2.11 11.20 -26.18
C GLU A 217 0.84 10.38 -26.32
N THR A 218 -0.32 11.05 -26.27
CA THR A 218 -1.62 10.45 -26.56
C THR A 218 -1.70 10.03 -28.03
N ASP A 219 -2.45 8.97 -28.33
CA ASP A 219 -2.65 8.44 -29.68
C ASP A 219 -1.37 8.01 -30.42
N ARG A 220 -0.27 7.80 -29.68
CA ARG A 220 1.00 7.33 -30.23
C ARG A 220 1.29 5.90 -29.80
N VAL A 221 1.61 5.05 -30.77
CA VAL A 221 2.13 3.70 -30.51
C VAL A 221 3.65 3.77 -30.41
N TYR A 222 4.19 3.34 -29.27
CA TYR A 222 5.63 3.23 -29.05
C TYR A 222 6.06 1.78 -29.33
N THR A 223 6.53 1.53 -30.55
CA THR A 223 7.15 0.26 -30.95
C THR A 223 8.66 0.42 -31.14
N HIS A 224 9.33 -0.70 -31.37
CA HIS A 224 10.78 -0.79 -31.53
C HIS A 224 11.17 -0.28 -32.92
#